data_AF-A0A661DE43-F1
#
_entry.id   AF-A0A661DE43-F1
#
_cell.length_a   1.000
_cell.length_b   1.000
_cell.length_c   1.000
_cell.angle_alpha   90.00
_cell.angle_beta   90.00
_cell.angle_gamma   90.00
#
_symmetry.space_group_name_H-M   'P 1'
#
loop_
_entity.id
_entity.type
_entity.pdbx_description
1 polymer ?
#
loop_
_entity_poly.entity_id
_entity_poly.type
_entity_poly.pdbx_seq_one_letter_code
_entity_poly.pdbx_strand_id
1 'polypeptide(L)' 'MMRKLSFMMVCLFLTLPVLAEVAGYSFESEQQEQRFMDLSEKLRCLVCQNQSLADSNAGLARDLRTELYEQVIKGNSE' A
#
# COMPACT_ATOMS: atom_id res chain seq x y z
N MET A 1 31.35 -5.84 31.69
CA MET A 1 31.37 -4.81 30.63
C MET A 1 31.17 -5.40 29.23
N MET A 2 31.88 -6.48 28.88
CA MET A 2 31.82 -7.19 27.58
C MET A 2 30.40 -7.61 27.14
N ARG A 3 29.52 -8.03 28.07
CA ARG A 3 28.14 -8.46 27.76
C ARG A 3 27.21 -7.32 27.34
N LYS A 4 27.46 -6.08 27.82
CA LYS A 4 26.71 -4.88 27.41
C LYS A 4 27.16 -4.40 26.02
N LEU A 5 28.45 -4.55 25.72
CA LEU A 5 29.02 -4.25 24.40
C LEU A 5 28.46 -5.19 23.32
N SER A 6 28.32 -6.48 23.66
CA SER A 6 27.68 -7.47 22.79
C SER A 6 26.20 -7.18 22.54
N PHE A 7 25.45 -6.74 23.56
CA PHE A 7 24.04 -6.35 23.39
C PHE A 7 23.86 -5.10 22.52
N MET A 8 24.76 -4.10 22.67
CA MET A 8 24.77 -2.88 21.86
C MET A 8 25.12 -3.15 20.38
N MET A 9 25.99 -4.13 20.12
CA MET A 9 26.35 -4.53 18.74
C MET A 9 25.21 -5.26 18.02
N VAL A 10 24.40 -6.06 18.73
CA VAL A 10 23.23 -6.75 18.15
C VAL A 10 22.11 -5.77 17.78
N CYS A 11 21.88 -4.73 18.59
CA CYS A 11 20.88 -3.71 18.28
C CYS A 11 21.18 -2.90 17.00
N LEU A 12 22.46 -2.75 16.65
CA LEU A 12 22.86 -1.98 15.46
C LEU A 12 22.46 -2.67 14.14
N PHE A 13 22.34 -3.99 14.13
CA PHE A 13 21.97 -4.77 12.94
C PHE A 13 20.46 -4.79 12.63
N LEU A 14 19.61 -4.22 13.48
CA LEU A 14 18.14 -4.23 13.30
C LEU A 14 17.60 -3.10 12.41
N THR A 15 18.48 -2.26 11.83
CA THR A 15 18.08 -1.07 11.06
C THR A 15 18.09 -1.27 9.54
N LEU A 16 18.05 -2.52 9.06
CA LEU A 16 17.99 -2.80 7.63
C LEU A 16 16.73 -2.17 7.01
N PRO A 17 16.87 -1.30 5.99
CA PRO A 17 15.71 -0.77 5.29
C PRO A 17 15.03 -1.90 4.52
N VAL A 18 13.74 -2.12 4.79
CA VAL A 18 12.89 -2.94 3.92
C VAL A 18 12.62 -2.14 2.66
N LEU A 19 13.17 -2.57 1.53
CA LEU A 19 12.74 -2.11 0.21
C LEU A 19 11.41 -2.80 -0.09
N ALA A 20 10.30 -2.10 0.16
CA ALA A 20 8.99 -2.53 -0.30
C ALA A 20 8.85 -2.12 -1.77
N GLU A 21 9.06 -3.06 -2.70
CA GLU A 21 8.73 -2.88 -4.10
C GLU A 21 7.19 -2.90 -4.22
N VAL A 22 6.59 -1.72 -4.29
CA VAL A 22 5.18 -1.58 -4.65
C VAL A 22 5.14 -1.77 -6.17
N ALA A 23 4.71 -2.95 -6.62
CA ALA A 23 4.32 -3.14 -8.01
C ALA A 23 3.24 -2.09 -8.33
N GLY A 24 3.64 -1.05 -9.06
CA GLY A 24 2.84 0.15 -9.27
C GLY A 24 1.84 -0.04 -10.39
N TYR A 25 0.63 0.46 -10.20
CA TYR A 25 -0.37 0.61 -11.25
C TYR A 25 0.14 1.60 -12.32
N SER A 26 -0.12 1.32 -13.59
CA SER A 26 0.29 2.19 -14.72
C SER A 26 -0.93 2.84 -15.35
N PHE A 27 -0.92 4.16 -15.48
CA PHE A 27 -2.06 4.91 -16.02
C PHE A 27 -1.70 5.54 -17.38
N GLU A 28 -2.68 5.68 -18.27
CA GLU A 28 -2.51 6.33 -19.57
C GLU A 28 -2.59 7.86 -19.47
N SER A 29 -3.17 8.38 -18.38
CA SER A 29 -3.31 9.81 -18.12
C SER A 29 -3.24 10.16 -16.63
N GLU A 30 -2.82 11.38 -16.33
CA GLU A 30 -2.86 11.93 -14.97
C GLU A 30 -4.28 11.88 -14.38
N GLN A 31 -5.32 12.04 -15.20
CA GLN A 31 -6.69 11.99 -14.73
C GLN A 31 -7.08 10.59 -14.22
N GLN A 32 -6.61 9.53 -14.87
CA GLN A 32 -6.84 8.15 -14.41
C GLN A 32 -6.11 7.91 -13.08
N GLU A 33 -4.85 8.32 -12.98
CA GLU A 33 -4.06 8.18 -11.75
C GLU A 33 -4.72 8.92 -10.59
N GLN A 34 -5.05 10.20 -10.78
CA GLN A 34 -5.73 11.00 -9.75
C GLN A 34 -7.06 10.39 -9.33
N ARG A 35 -7.86 9.89 -10.29
CA ARG A 35 -9.12 9.21 -9.99
C ARG A 35 -8.91 7.94 -9.17
N PHE A 36 -7.92 7.12 -9.54
CA PHE A 36 -7.60 5.90 -8.79
C PHE A 36 -7.16 6.21 -7.36
N MET A 37 -6.31 7.23 -7.18
CA MET A 37 -5.85 7.67 -5.86
C MET A 37 -7.02 8.18 -5.01
N ASP A 38 -7.84 9.06 -5.57
CA ASP A 38 -9.04 9.61 -4.90
C ASP A 38 -10.01 8.52 -4.43
N LEU A 39 -10.29 7.55 -5.31
CA LEU A 39 -11.21 6.46 -4.99
C LEU A 39 -10.59 5.50 -3.97
N SER A 40 -9.29 5.22 -4.05
CA SER A 40 -8.59 4.38 -3.09
C SER A 40 -8.61 4.95 -1.67
N GLU A 41 -8.57 6.28 -1.52
CA GLU A 41 -8.70 6.95 -0.22
C GLU A 41 -10.14 6.96 0.32
N LYS A 42 -11.14 7.08 -0.56
CA LYS A 42 -12.56 7.17 -0.19
C LYS A 42 -13.17 5.80 0.13
N LEU A 43 -12.84 4.78 -0.66
CA LEU A 43 -13.37 3.44 -0.50
C LEU A 43 -12.80 2.77 0.76
N ARG A 44 -13.67 2.12 1.53
CA ARG A 44 -13.31 1.49 2.81
C ARG A 44 -13.37 -0.03 2.71
N CYS A 45 -12.38 -0.70 3.29
CA CYS A 45 -12.46 -2.13 3.54
C CYS A 45 -13.10 -2.37 4.92
N LEU A 46 -14.41 -2.64 4.94
CA LEU A 46 -15.18 -2.84 6.19
C LEU A 46 -14.66 -4.00 7.07
N VAL A 47 -14.04 -5.01 6.45
CA VAL A 47 -13.45 -6.14 7.18
C VAL A 47 -12.00 -5.89 7.61
N CYS A 48 -11.37 -4.82 7.12
CA CYS A 48 -9.99 -4.46 7.40
C CYS A 48 -9.90 -3.29 8.39
N GLN A 49 -10.58 -3.39 9.54
CA GLN A 49 -10.66 -2.30 10.52
C GLN A 49 -11.23 -0.99 9.96
N ASN A 50 -12.03 -1.06 8.89
CA ASN A 50 -12.61 0.10 8.21
C ASN A 50 -11.56 1.12 7.71
N GLN A 51 -10.36 0.64 7.33
CA GLN A 51 -9.32 1.45 6.70
C GLN A 51 -9.67 1.79 5.25
N SER A 52 -9.06 2.83 4.69
CA SER A 52 -9.14 3.08 3.24
C SER A 52 -8.50 1.93 2.46
N LEU A 53 -8.84 1.79 1.18
CA LEU A 53 -8.14 0.83 0.31
C LEU A 53 -6.68 1.22 0.11
N ALA A 54 -6.37 2.52 0.16
CA ALA A 54 -5.01 3.04 0.12
C ALA A 54 -4.18 2.61 1.36
N ASP A 55 -4.75 2.66 2.56
CA ASP A 55 -4.05 2.38 3.82
C ASP A 55 -4.00 0.88 4.18
N SER A 56 -5.00 0.11 3.75
CA SER A 56 -5.12 -1.29 4.15
C SER A 56 -4.14 -2.20 3.40
N ASN A 57 -3.33 -2.93 4.16
CA ASN A 57 -2.39 -3.93 3.64
C ASN A 57 -2.99 -5.34 3.54
N ALA A 58 -4.26 -5.53 3.90
CA ALA A 58 -4.94 -6.82 3.85
C ALA A 58 -5.06 -7.35 2.41
N GLY A 59 -5.08 -8.68 2.25
CA GLY A 59 -5.25 -9.33 0.93
C GLY A 59 -6.47 -8.81 0.17
N LEU A 60 -7.63 -8.75 0.84
CA LEU A 60 -8.86 -8.23 0.22
C LEU A 60 -8.72 -6.78 -0.27
N ALA A 61 -8.01 -5.91 0.46
CA ALA A 61 -7.82 -4.52 0.02
C ALA A 61 -6.90 -4.42 -1.20
N ARG A 62 -5.99 -5.38 -1.40
CA ARG A 62 -5.19 -5.49 -2.63
C ARG A 62 -6.07 -5.92 -3.80
N ASP A 63 -6.90 -6.94 -3.60
CA ASP A 63 -7.82 -7.42 -4.63
C ASP A 63 -8.80 -6.32 -5.07
N LEU A 64 -9.37 -5.58 -4.11
CA LEU A 64 -10.26 -4.45 -4.38
C LEU A 64 -9.55 -3.30 -5.10
N ARG A 65 -8.28 -3.01 -4.80
CA ARG A 65 -7.50 -2.01 -5.55
C ARG A 65 -7.25 -2.44 -6.99
N THR A 66 -7.01 -3.73 -7.23
CA THR A 66 -6.87 -4.26 -8.59
C THR A 66 -8.16 -4.11 -9.38
N GLU A 67 -9.31 -4.46 -8.80
CA GLU A 67 -10.63 -4.24 -9.43
C GLU A 67 -10.87 -2.75 -9.70
N LEU A 68 -10.59 -1.88 -8.73
CA LEU A 68 -10.72 -0.44 -8.89
C LEU A 68 -9.85 0.10 -10.04
N TYR A 69 -8.60 -0.35 -10.11
CA TYR A 69 -7.69 0.00 -11.20
C TYR A 69 -8.27 -0.41 -12.55
N GLU A 70 -8.77 -1.64 -12.68
CA GLU A 70 -9.41 -2.11 -13.91
C GLU A 70 -10.61 -1.24 -14.33
N GLN A 71 -11.42 -0.81 -13.37
CA GLN A 71 -12.56 0.06 -13.66
C GLN A 71 -12.13 1.46 -14.13
N VAL A 72 -11.08 2.00 -13.52
CA VAL A 72 -10.51 3.31 -13.89
C VAL A 72 -9.95 3.29 -15.31
N ILE A 73 -9.16 2.26 -15.67
CA ILE A 73 -8.58 2.17 -17.03
C ILE A 73 -9.64 1.86 -18.10
N LYS A 74 -10.72 1.13 -17.75
CA LYS A 74 -11.86 0.88 -18.66
C LYS A 74 -12.69 2.14 -18.93
N GLY A 75 -12.45 3.24 -18.20
CA GLY A 75 -13.21 4.48 -18.32
C GLY A 75 -14.63 4.37 -17.76
N ASN A 76 -14.91 3.37 -16.93
CA ASN A 76 -16.21 3.24 -16.28
C ASN A 76 -16.41 4.46 -15.40
N SER A 77 -17.38 5.32 -15.76
CA SER A 77 -17.86 6.39 -14.90
C SER A 77 -18.87 5.75 -13.95
N GLU A 78 -18.86 6.13 -12.67
CA GLU A 78 -19.67 5.56 -11.56
C GLU A 78 -19.02 4.39 -10.80
#